data_AF-A0A4P9WNU3-F1
#
_entry.id   AF-A0A4P9WNU3-F1
#
_cell.length_a   1.000
_cell.length_b   1.000
_cell.length_c   1.000
_cell.angle_alpha   90.00
_cell.angle_beta   90.00
_cell.angle_gamma   90.00
#
_symmetry.space_group_name_H-M   'P 1'
#
loop_
_entity.id
_entity.type
_entity.pdbx_description
1 polymer ?
#
loop_
_entity_poly.entity_id
_entity_poly.type
_entity_poly.pdbx_seq_one_letter_code
_entity_poly.pdbx_strand_id
1 'polypeptide(L)' 'FLEPVDLQYVPDYMSVIKQPMDFGTMGIKVKRREYPTTDAFKADFELVIKNAMTYNAPGSVYYRSAEKI' A
#
# COMPACT_ATOMS: atom_id res chain seq x y z
N PHE A 1 -0.13 -4.88 5.53
CA PHE A 1 0.67 -3.95 4.70
C PHE A 1 2.00 -4.54 4.23
N LEU A 2 2.46 -5.69 4.75
CA LEU A 2 3.77 -6.25 4.37
C LEU A 2 3.75 -7.05 3.07
N GLU A 3 2.59 -7.59 2.68
CA GLU A 3 2.43 -8.40 1.47
C GLU A 3 1.38 -7.76 0.55
N PRO A 4 1.45 -8.02 -0.77
CA PRO A 4 0.40 -7.63 -1.71
C PRO A 4 -0.97 -8.15 -1.28
N VAL A 5 -2.03 -7.42 -1.62
CA VAL A 5 -3.40 -7.89 -1.40
C VAL A 5 -3.69 -9.08 -2.30
N ASP A 6 -4.10 -10.20 -1.70
CA ASP A 6 -4.49 -11.40 -2.42
C ASP A 6 -5.89 -11.25 -3.02
N LEU A 7 -5.95 -11.15 -4.35
CA LEU A 7 -7.19 -10.96 -5.10
C LEU A 7 -8.11 -12.18 -5.09
N GLN A 8 -7.61 -13.37 -4.72
CA GLN A 8 -8.48 -14.52 -4.51
C GLN A 8 -9.44 -14.28 -3.35
N TYR A 9 -8.97 -13.59 -2.30
CA TYR A 9 -9.76 -13.25 -1.12
C TYR A 9 -10.40 -11.86 -1.19
N VAL A 10 -9.81 -10.95 -1.98
CA VAL A 10 -10.28 -9.56 -2.13
C VAL A 10 -10.47 -9.22 -3.62
N PRO A 11 -11.45 -9.84 -4.30
CA PRO A 11 -11.55 -9.80 -5.77
C PRO A 11 -11.90 -8.42 -6.32
N ASP A 12 -12.54 -7.56 -5.53
CA ASP A 12 -12.94 -6.21 -5.93
C ASP A 12 -11.83 -5.16 -5.72
N TYR A 13 -10.69 -5.53 -5.10
CA TYR A 13 -9.65 -4.58 -4.72
C TYR A 13 -9.17 -3.72 -5.89
N MET A 14 -8.92 -4.33 -7.07
CA MET A 14 -8.44 -3.63 -8.27
C MET A 14 -9.52 -2.75 -8.94
N SER A 15 -10.79 -2.98 -8.62
CA SER A 15 -11.88 -2.11 -9.07
C SER A 15 -11.83 -0.74 -8.39
N VAL A 16 -11.31 -0.69 -7.15
CA VAL A 16 -11.19 0.53 -6.34
C VAL A 16 -9.77 1.09 -6.40
N ILE A 17 -8.77 0.27 -6.12
CA ILE A 17 -7.36 0.66 -6.03
C ILE A 17 -6.66 0.44 -7.37
N LYS A 18 -6.19 1.53 -7.98
CA LYS A 18 -5.57 1.51 -9.32
C LYS A 18 -4.06 1.29 -9.32
N GLN A 19 -3.41 1.61 -8.22
CA GLN A 19 -1.97 1.43 -8.05
C GLN A 19 -1.72 0.75 -6.70
N PRO A 20 -1.79 -0.60 -6.65
CA PRO A 20 -1.47 -1.35 -5.44
C PRO A 20 -0.02 -1.12 -5.01
N MET A 21 0.20 -1.07 -3.71
CA MET A 21 1.54 -1.03 -3.11
C MET A 21 1.49 -1.64 -1.72
N ASP A 22 2.60 -2.24 -1.31
CA ASP A 22 2.82 -2.83 0.01
C ASP A 22 4.30 -2.70 0.41
N PHE A 23 4.59 -2.83 1.70
CA PHE A 23 5.95 -2.63 2.23
C PHE A 23 6.93 -3.73 1.82
N GLY A 24 6.47 -4.94 1.49
CA GLY A 24 7.31 -6.02 0.97
C GLY A 24 7.80 -5.69 -0.43
N THR A 25 6.90 -5.25 -1.31
CA THR A 25 7.23 -4.73 -2.65
C THR A 25 8.19 -3.55 -2.54
N MET A 26 7.93 -2.57 -1.67
CA MET A 26 8.87 -1.47 -1.43
C MET A 26 10.25 -1.97 -0.98
N GLY A 27 10.31 -2.98 -0.10
CA GLY A 27 11.56 -3.61 0.33
C GLY A 27 12.34 -4.25 -0.82
N ILE A 28 11.66 -4.86 -1.78
CA ILE A 28 12.26 -5.39 -3.02
C ILE A 28 12.79 -4.22 -3.88
N LYS A 29 12.00 -3.16 -4.07
CA LYS A 29 12.40 -1.96 -4.83
C LYS A 29 13.64 -1.28 -4.25
N VAL A 30 13.74 -1.19 -2.92
CA VAL A 30 14.96 -0.70 -2.23
C VAL A 30 16.16 -1.59 -2.56
N LYS A 31 16.04 -2.92 -2.41
CA LYS A 31 17.14 -3.85 -2.69
C LYS A 31 17.61 -3.78 -4.13
N ARG A 32 16.71 -3.49 -5.06
CA ARG A 32 16.98 -3.34 -6.50
C ARG A 32 17.40 -1.92 -6.90
N ARG A 33 17.49 -0.98 -5.96
CA ARG A 33 17.83 0.44 -6.20
C ARG A 33 16.87 1.12 -7.18
N GLU A 34 15.59 0.76 -7.13
CA GLU A 34 14.54 1.29 -8.01
C GLU A 34 13.97 2.64 -7.53
N TYR A 35 14.43 3.15 -6.39
CA TYR A 35 14.11 4.50 -5.91
C TYR A 35 15.27 5.45 -6.22
N PRO A 36 15.16 6.28 -7.28
CA PRO A 36 16.22 7.23 -7.64
C PRO A 36 16.34 8.38 -6.63
N THR A 37 15.27 8.67 -5.89
CA THR A 37 15.19 9.73 -4.89
C THR A 37 14.45 9.25 -3.65
N THR A 38 14.66 9.94 -2.53
CA THR A 38 13.88 9.74 -1.30
C THR A 38 12.40 10.05 -1.52
N ASP A 39 12.08 10.99 -2.40
CA ASP A 39 10.70 11.34 -2.72
C ASP A 39 9.98 10.21 -3.46
N ALA A 40 10.67 9.48 -4.32
CA ALA A 40 10.10 8.30 -4.97
C ALA A 40 9.77 7.19 -3.96
N PHE A 41 10.60 7.00 -2.93
CA PHE A 41 10.31 6.09 -1.83
C PHE A 41 9.13 6.58 -0.98
N LYS A 42 9.11 7.87 -0.64
CA LYS A 42 8.04 8.52 0.12
C LYS A 42 6.69 8.41 -0.59
N ALA A 43 6.66 8.56 -1.91
CA ALA A 43 5.45 8.43 -2.71
C ALA A 43 4.82 7.02 -2.58
N ASP A 44 5.63 5.96 -2.67
CA ASP A 44 5.12 4.59 -2.47
C ASP A 44 4.70 4.35 -1.01
N PHE A 45 5.43 4.90 -0.04
CA PHE A 45 5.06 4.82 1.38
C PHE A 45 3.67 5.42 1.63
N GLU A 46 3.44 6.65 1.14
CA GLU A 46 2.15 7.34 1.23
C GLU A 46 1.06 6.60 0.45
N LEU A 47 1.41 5.95 -0.67
CA LEU A 47 0.48 5.17 -1.46
C LEU A 47 -0.05 3.95 -0.68
N VAL A 48 0.78 3.25 0.10
CA VAL A 48 0.32 2.15 0.97
C VAL A 48 -0.77 2.63 1.93
N ILE A 49 -0.54 3.78 2.59
CA ILE A 49 -1.46 4.37 3.57
C ILE A 49 -2.75 4.83 2.88
N LYS A 50 -2.61 5.58 1.78
CA LYS A 50 -3.75 6.11 1.02
C LYS A 50 -4.63 4.98 0.49
N ASN A 51 -4.05 3.91 -0.05
CA ASN A 51 -4.80 2.76 -0.54
C ASN A 51 -5.56 2.07 0.60
N ALA A 52 -4.92 1.91 1.76
CA ALA A 52 -5.56 1.33 2.93
C ALA A 52 -6.77 2.16 3.41
N MET A 53 -6.63 3.48 3.50
CA MET A 53 -7.73 4.37 3.90
C MET A 53 -8.81 4.52 2.82
N THR A 54 -8.47 4.37 1.54
CA THR A 54 -9.42 4.47 0.43
C THR A 54 -10.28 3.22 0.31
N TYR A 55 -9.67 2.03 0.43
CA TYR A 55 -10.40 0.77 0.25
C TYR A 55 -11.19 0.37 1.51
N ASN A 56 -10.62 0.58 2.70
CA ASN A 56 -11.23 0.11 3.94
C ASN A 56 -12.15 1.16 4.53
N ALA A 57 -13.30 0.74 5.07
CA ALA A 57 -14.24 1.64 5.72
C ALA A 57 -13.59 2.40 6.90
N PRO A 58 -13.90 3.69 7.11
CA PRO A 58 -13.48 4.43 8.29
C PRO A 58 -13.85 3.68 9.57
N GLY A 59 -12.92 3.62 10.53
CA GLY A 59 -13.11 2.89 11.79
C GLY A 59 -12.86 1.38 11.72
N SER A 60 -12.65 0.80 10.54
CA SER A 60 -12.14 -0.57 10.43
C SER A 60 -10.74 -0.69 11.05
N VAL A 61 -10.32 -1.91 11.40
CA VAL A 61 -8.98 -2.14 11.95
C VAL A 61 -7.90 -1.67 10.96
N TYR A 62 -8.05 -1.98 9.68
CA TYR A 62 -7.09 -1.60 8.65
C TYR A 62 -7.02 -0.09 8.42
N TYR A 63 -8.16 0.61 8.40
CA TYR A 63 -8.20 2.07 8.29
C TYR A 63 -7.51 2.72 9.49
N ARG A 64 -7.85 2.31 10.72
CA ARG A 64 -7.24 2.87 11.94
C ARG A 64 -5.77 2.53 12.08
N SER A 65 -5.33 1.38 11.57
CA SER A 65 -3.91 1.04 11.50
C SER A 65 -3.18 1.95 10.53
N ALA A 66 -3.75 2.24 9.36
CA ALA A 66 -3.16 3.16 8.39
C ALA A 66 -3.10 4.61 8.91
N GLU A 67 -4.13 5.06 9.62
CA GLU A 67 -4.20 6.41 10.24
C GLU A 67 -3.14 6.65 11.33
N LYS A 68 -2.54 5.57 11.88
CA LYS A 68 -1.51 5.63 12.93
C LYS A 68 -0.08 5.48 12.42
N ILE A 69 0.10 5.22 11.12
CA ILE A 69 1.43 5.17 10.48
C ILE A 69 1.87 6.59 10.20
#